data_AF-A0A6V8N133-F1
#
_entry.id   AF-A0A6V8N133-F1
#
_cell.length_a   1.000
_cell.length_b   1.000
_cell.length_c   1.000
_cell.angle_alpha   90.00
_cell.angle_beta   90.00
_cell.angle_gamma   90.00
#
_symmetry.space_group_name_H-M   'P 1'
#
loop_
_entity.id
_entity.type
_entity.pdbx_description
1 polymer ?
#
loop_
_entity_poly.entity_id
_entity_poly.type
_entity_poly.pdbx_seq_one_letter_code
_entity_poly.pdbx_strand_id
1 'polypeptide(L)' 'MGMAKQCKFFGHIITIDKALSVRDGATPEHRHSLLFECDKCGKPVRPRAAGDKHVAHFVHIKENPECLYTEPPREY' A
#
# COMPACT_ATOMS: atom_id res chain seq x y z
N MET A 1 -4.34 16.52 4.28
CA MET A 1 -4.07 15.11 4.67
C MET A 1 -3.48 14.43 3.44
N GLY A 2 -2.23 13.95 3.52
CA GLY A 2 -1.50 13.41 2.37
C GLY A 2 -1.71 11.89 2.24
N MET A 3 -2.00 11.41 1.04
CA MET A 3 -2.11 9.98 0.74
C MET A 3 -0.76 9.44 0.27
N ALA A 4 -0.34 8.28 0.78
CA ALA A 4 0.88 7.62 0.33
C ALA A 4 0.72 7.15 -1.11
N LYS A 5 1.47 7.76 -2.03
CA LYS A 5 1.52 7.35 -3.45
C LYS A 5 2.74 6.47 -3.78
N GLN A 6 3.62 6.24 -2.80
CA GLN A 6 4.85 5.48 -2.97
C GLN A 6 5.06 4.52 -1.79
N CYS A 7 5.66 3.38 -2.08
CA CYS A 7 6.06 2.38 -1.09
C CYS A 7 7.41 1.76 -1.49
N LYS A 8 8.04 1.06 -0.56
CA LYS A 8 9.22 0.24 -0.77
C LYS A 8 8.78 -1.19 -1.07
N PHE A 9 9.26 -1.75 -2.16
CA PHE A 9 8.99 -3.12 -2.60
C PHE A 9 10.30 -3.76 -3.02
N PHE A 10 10.71 -4.84 -2.35
CA PHE A 10 12.01 -5.50 -2.60
C PHE A 10 13.21 -4.53 -2.57
N GLY A 11 13.18 -3.53 -1.68
CA GLY A 11 14.26 -2.54 -1.59
C GLY A 11 14.14 -1.37 -2.58
N HIS A 12 13.23 -1.44 -3.55
CA HIS A 12 13.00 -0.38 -4.53
C HIS A 12 11.78 0.47 -4.18
N ILE A 13 11.89 1.79 -4.32
CA ILE A 13 10.73 2.67 -4.18
C ILE A 13 9.90 2.61 -5.45
N ILE A 14 8.66 2.12 -5.33
CA ILE A 14 7.69 2.03 -6.41
C ILE A 14 6.48 2.93 -6.11
N THR A 15 5.78 3.35 -7.16
CA THR A 15 4.54 4.12 -7.06
C THR A 15 3.34 3.20 -6.85
N ILE A 16 2.23 3.77 -6.40
CA ILE A 16 0.97 3.06 -6.18
C ILE A 16 0.44 2.40 -7.45
N ASP A 17 0.56 3.07 -8.59
CA ASP A 17 0.17 2.52 -9.89
C ASP A 17 0.94 1.24 -10.23
N LYS A 18 2.26 1.26 -10.00
CA LYS A 18 3.12 0.09 -10.21
C LYS A 18 2.82 -1.02 -9.21
N ALA A 19 2.60 -0.68 -7.94
CA ALA A 19 2.21 -1.64 -6.92
C ALA A 19 0.84 -2.30 -7.21
N LEU A 20 -0.10 -1.54 -7.76
CA LEU A 20 -1.40 -2.06 -8.20
C LEU A 20 -1.25 -2.99 -9.40
N SER A 21 -0.43 -2.62 -10.38
CA SER A 21 -0.13 -3.47 -11.53
C SER A 21 0.53 -4.79 -11.11
N VAL A 22 1.47 -4.74 -10.15
CA VAL A 22 2.09 -5.95 -9.57
C VAL A 22 1.07 -6.80 -8.82
N ARG A 23 0.18 -6.18 -8.05
CA ARG A 23 -0.90 -6.89 -7.33
C ARG A 23 -1.92 -7.52 -8.29
N ASP A 24 -2.29 -6.81 -9.34
CA ASP A 24 -3.27 -7.27 -10.33
C ASP A 24 -2.74 -8.43 -11.15
N GLY A 25 -1.50 -8.30 -11.65
CA GLY A 25 -0.80 -9.33 -12.41
C GLY A 25 -0.30 -10.53 -11.58
N ALA A 26 -0.27 -10.42 -10.24
CA ALA A 26 0.04 -11.55 -9.37
C ALA A 26 -1.15 -12.51 -9.24
N THR A 27 -0.88 -13.81 -9.33
CA THR A 27 -1.83 -14.87 -9.01
C THR A 27 -2.32 -14.75 -7.55
N PRO A 28 -3.54 -15.20 -7.21
CA PRO A 28 -4.08 -15.09 -5.86
C PRO A 28 -3.15 -15.67 -4.78
N GLU A 29 -2.41 -16.73 -5.12
CA GLU A 29 -1.40 -17.36 -4.26
C GLU A 29 -0.22 -16.42 -3.99
N HIS A 30 0.21 -15.64 -4.99
CA HIS A 30 1.33 -14.71 -4.88
C HIS A 30 0.91 -13.34 -4.32
N ARG A 31 -0.37 -12.96 -4.40
CA ARG A 31 -0.88 -11.70 -3.83
C ARG A 31 -0.62 -11.57 -2.34
N HIS A 32 -0.62 -12.67 -1.60
CA HIS A 32 -0.30 -12.70 -0.17
C HIS A 32 1.22 -12.65 0.10
N SER A 33 2.03 -13.02 -0.89
CA SER A 33 3.50 -12.98 -0.80
C SER A 33 4.08 -11.60 -1.13
N LEU A 34 3.30 -10.72 -1.78
CA LEU A 34 3.71 -9.35 -2.07
C LEU A 34 3.81 -8.52 -0.79
N LEU A 35 5.04 -8.34 -0.31
CA LEU A 35 5.38 -7.47 0.80
C LEU A 35 5.67 -6.06 0.28
N PHE A 36 4.69 -5.16 0.45
CA PHE A 36 4.91 -3.73 0.27
C PHE A 36 5.18 -3.11 1.64
N GLU A 37 6.20 -2.28 1.74
CA GLU A 37 6.62 -1.61 2.97
C GLU A 37 6.45 -0.10 2.79
N CYS A 38 6.06 0.62 3.84
CA CYS A 38 6.02 2.06 3.80
C CYS A 38 7.44 2.61 3.72
N ASP A 39 7.74 3.49 2.76
CA ASP A 39 9.02 4.19 2.68
C ASP A 39 9.36 4.99 3.96
N LYS A 40 8.32 5.53 4.63
CA LYS A 40 8.49 6.39 5.81
C LYS A 40 8.76 5.62 7.10
N CYS A 41 8.04 4.53 7.33
CA CYS A 41 8.07 3.81 8.61
C CYS A 41 8.52 2.35 8.50
N GLY A 42 8.77 1.84 7.29
CA GLY A 42 9.17 0.45 7.05
C GLY A 42 8.10 -0.59 7.38
N LYS A 43 6.89 -0.17 7.79
CA LYS A 43 5.82 -1.11 8.15
C LYS A 43 5.12 -1.65 6.91
N PRO A 44 4.56 -2.88 6.97
CA PRO A 44 3.86 -3.46 5.84
C PRO A 44 2.57 -2.69 5.51
N VAL A 45 2.43 -2.36 4.24
CA VAL A 45 1.29 -1.64 3.65
C VAL A 45 0.66 -2.49 2.56
N ARG A 46 -0.59 -2.20 2.18
CA ARG A 46 -1.23 -2.75 0.99
C ARG A 46 -1.64 -1.64 0.02
N PRO A 47 -1.37 -1.81 -1.29
CA PRO A 47 -1.87 -0.91 -2.31
C PRO A 47 -3.39 -1.07 -2.44
N ARG A 48 -4.11 0.03 -2.37
CA ARG A 48 -5.55 0.10 -2.60
C ARG A 48 -5.82 0.81 -3.92
N ALA A 49 -6.68 0.20 -4.74
CA ALA A 49 -7.07 0.79 -6.01
C ALA A 49 -7.91 2.05 -5.76
N ALA A 50 -7.86 2.99 -6.70
CA ALA A 50 -8.77 4.12 -6.69
C ALA A 50 -10.21 3.60 -6.78
N GLY A 51 -11.10 4.18 -5.98
CA GLY A 51 -12.55 3.99 -6.12
C GLY A 51 -13.21 5.31 -6.53
N ASP A 52 -14.52 5.31 -6.72
CA ASP A 52 -15.33 6.47 -7.16
C ASP A 52 -15.03 7.82 -6.48
N LYS A 53 -14.52 7.80 -5.24
CA LYS A 53 -14.24 9.02 -4.45
C LYS A 53 -12.81 9.11 -3.91
N HIS A 54 -11.98 8.10 -4.13
CA HIS A 54 -10.64 8.01 -3.52
C HIS A 54 -9.61 7.69 -4.59
N VAL A 55 -8.51 8.44 -4.62
CA VAL A 55 -7.36 8.07 -5.46
C VAL A 55 -6.68 6.83 -4.92
N ALA A 56 -5.95 6.13 -5.79
CA ALA A 56 -5.15 4.99 -5.39
C ALA A 56 -4.12 5.40 -4.33
N HIS A 57 -4.07 4.66 -3.23
CA HIS A 57 -3.17 4.95 -2.10
C HIS A 57 -2.73 3.67 -1.38
N PHE A 58 -1.67 3.77 -0.60
CA PHE A 58 -1.24 2.70 0.30
C PHE A 58 -1.90 2.83 1.68
N VAL A 59 -2.41 1.71 2.20
CA VAL A 59 -2.94 1.60 3.56
C VAL A 59 -2.06 0.70 4.41
N HIS A 60 -1.88 1.02 5.69
CA HIS A 60 -1.12 0.14 6.59
C HIS A 60 -1.94 -1.11 6.94
N ILE A 61 -1.29 -2.27 6.96
CA ILE A 61 -1.95 -3.53 7.38
C ILE A 61 -2.21 -3.53 8.88
N LYS A 62 -1.30 -2.94 9.66
CA LYS A 62 -1.45 -2.74 11.10
C LYS A 62 -1.61 -1.26 11.41
N GLU A 63 -2.36 -0.95 12.46
CA GLU A 63 -2.47 0.40 12.98
C GLU A 63 -1.06 0.97 13.26
N ASN A 64 -0.80 2.15 12.72
CA ASN A 64 0.47 2.82 12.91
C ASN A 64 0.24 4.30 13.23
N PRO A 65 0.05 4.67 14.50
CA PRO A 65 -0.22 6.05 14.90
C PRO A 65 0.96 6.99 14.63
N GLU A 66 2.17 6.46 14.42
CA GLU A 66 3.38 7.23 14.15
C GLU A 66 3.57 7.59 12.67
N CYS A 67 2.76 7.02 11.77
CA CYS A 67 2.86 7.33 10.35
C CYS A 67 1.85 8.39 9.95
N LEU A 68 2.33 9.45 9.30
CA LEU A 68 1.51 10.55 8.77
C LEU A 68 0.47 10.12 7.72
N TYR A 69 0.56 8.86 7.23
CA TYR A 69 -0.44 8.24 6.36
C TYR A 69 -1.52 7.56 7.22
N THR A 70 -2.29 8.39 7.91
CA THR A 70 -3.42 8.03 8.77
C THR A 70 -4.69 7.84 7.93
N GLU A 71 -4.73 6.82 7.07
CA GLU A 71 -6.01 6.20 6.75
C GLU A 71 -6.16 4.95 7.61
N PRO A 72 -7.23 4.83 8.42
CA PRO A 72 -7.43 3.67 9.28
C PRO A 72 -7.57 2.42 8.40
N PRO A 73 -7.02 1.27 8.83
CA PRO A 73 -7.31 -0.01 8.18
C PRO A 73 -8.82 -0.24 8.26
N ARG A 74 -9.51 -0.20 7.12
CA ARG A 74 -10.92 -0.63 7.08
C ARG A 74 -10.94 -2.15 7.02
N GLU A 75 -11.35 -2.76 8.12
CA GLU A 75 -11.67 -4.19 8.21
C GLU A 75 -12.74 -4.52 7.16
N TYR A 76 -12.55 -5.63 6.45
CA TYR A 76 -13.56 -6.23 5.58
C TYR A 76 -14.18 -7.40 6.34
#